data_AF-A0A6L7KJM0-F1
#
_entry.id   AF-A0A6L7KJM0-F1
#
_cell.length_a   1.000
_cell.length_b   1.000
_cell.length_c   1.000
_cell.angle_alpha   90.00
_cell.angle_beta   90.00
_cell.angle_gamma   90.00
#
_symmetry.space_group_name_H-M   'P 1'
#
loop_
_entity.id
_entity.type
_entity.pdbx_description
1 polymer ?
#
loop_
_entity_poly.entity_id
_entity_poly.type
_entity_poly.pdbx_seq_one_letter_code
_entity_poly.pdbx_strand_id
1 'polypeptide(L)'
;MSDSTRADARKSGAEAASIGSVRTRTIVLTLFGAAILLAVLKPWIPSALVRLPDGAILPWADWLDAGFSWLQNDIGLIHVTRTVSGWLGFLTDAAANVLYGKARWPRMEALPWSVVAACSAVLGYWLGGWRLALLAGGTFVWTA
;
A
#
# COMPACT_ATOMS: atom_id res chain seq x y z
N MET A 1 42.60 -26.55 -25.76
CA MET A 1 41.38 -27.12 -26.36
C MET A 1 40.12 -27.03 -25.47
N SER A 2 40.21 -26.64 -24.18
CA SER A 2 39.06 -26.57 -23.26
C SER A 2 38.29 -25.23 -23.25
N ASP A 3 38.84 -24.17 -23.83
CA ASP A 3 38.31 -22.80 -23.69
C ASP A 3 37.28 -22.41 -24.77
N SER A 4 37.46 -22.92 -26.00
CA SER A 4 36.53 -22.65 -27.11
C SER A 4 35.12 -23.18 -26.82
N THR A 5 35.03 -24.40 -26.28
CA THR A 5 33.74 -25.05 -25.98
C THR A 5 32.92 -24.28 -24.94
N ARG A 6 33.57 -23.61 -23.98
CA ARG A 6 32.88 -22.77 -22.98
C ARG A 6 32.40 -21.45 -23.57
N ALA A 7 33.17 -20.85 -24.49
CA ALA A 7 32.78 -19.62 -25.17
C ALA A 7 31.55 -19.82 -26.08
N ASP A 8 31.50 -20.96 -26.78
CA ASP A 8 30.40 -21.28 -27.69
C ASP A 8 29.10 -21.62 -26.96
N ALA A 9 29.18 -22.32 -25.82
CA ALA A 9 28.02 -22.57 -24.96
C ALA A 9 27.42 -21.27 -24.38
N ARG A 10 28.26 -20.29 -24.05
CA ARG A 10 27.83 -18.99 -23.50
C ARG A 10 27.16 -18.11 -24.57
N LYS A 11 27.66 -18.17 -25.82
CA LYS A 11 27.03 -17.52 -26.98
C LYS A 11 25.67 -18.12 -27.29
N SER A 12 25.56 -19.45 -27.33
CA SER A 12 24.29 -20.14 -27.60
C SER A 12 23.22 -19.83 -26.54
N GLY A 13 23.59 -19.79 -25.26
CA GLY A 13 22.67 -19.41 -24.18
C GLY A 13 22.20 -17.95 -24.25
N ALA A 14 23.08 -17.02 -24.66
CA ALA A 14 22.73 -15.61 -24.86
C ALA A 14 21.80 -15.40 -26.07
N GLU A 15 22.01 -16.19 -27.13
CA GLU A 15 21.20 -16.13 -28.35
C GLU A 15 19.79 -16.71 -28.13
N ALA A 16 19.68 -17.81 -27.40
CA ALA A 16 18.39 -18.37 -26.99
C ALA A 16 17.59 -17.41 -26.05
N ALA A 17 18.28 -16.73 -25.13
CA ALA A 17 17.67 -15.73 -24.25
C ALA A 17 17.20 -14.47 -25.02
N SER A 18 17.98 -14.03 -26.02
CA SER A 18 17.63 -12.93 -26.93
C SER A 18 16.35 -13.24 -27.73
N ILE A 19 16.23 -14.44 -28.29
CA ILE A 19 15.04 -14.86 -29.06
C ILE A 19 13.79 -14.91 -28.17
N GLY A 20 13.93 -15.36 -26.91
CA GLY A 20 12.83 -15.32 -25.93
C GLY A 20 12.39 -13.90 -25.56
N SER A 21 13.34 -12.97 -25.40
CA SER A 21 13.07 -11.57 -25.10
C SER A 21 12.38 -10.83 -26.25
N VAL A 22 12.82 -11.04 -27.50
CA VAL A 22 12.19 -10.44 -28.68
C VAL A 22 10.76 -10.94 -28.87
N ARG A 23 10.52 -12.25 -28.70
CA ARG A 23 9.17 -12.82 -28.79
C ARG A 23 8.24 -12.24 -27.70
N THR A 24 8.73 -12.12 -26.48
CA THR A 24 7.98 -11.53 -25.36
C THR A 24 7.67 -10.06 -25.61
N ARG A 25 8.66 -9.27 -26.06
CA ARG A 25 8.48 -7.85 -26.40
C ARG A 25 7.48 -7.67 -27.54
N THR A 26 7.54 -8.51 -28.58
CA THR A 26 6.58 -8.46 -29.69
C THR A 26 5.18 -8.82 -29.22
N ILE A 27 5.00 -9.86 -28.39
CA ILE A 27 3.69 -10.21 -27.82
C ILE A 27 3.13 -9.09 -26.94
N VAL A 28 3.97 -8.48 -26.09
CA VAL A 28 3.54 -7.36 -25.24
C VAL A 28 3.18 -6.14 -26.09
N LEU A 29 3.96 -5.81 -27.11
CA LEU A 29 3.67 -4.68 -28.00
C LEU A 29 2.44 -4.93 -28.88
N THR A 30 2.20 -6.16 -29.34
CA THR A 30 0.99 -6.49 -30.09
C THR A 30 -0.25 -6.49 -29.21
N LEU A 31 -0.17 -7.03 -27.98
CA LEU A 31 -1.27 -6.94 -27.00
C LEU A 31 -1.55 -5.49 -26.59
N PHE A 32 -0.52 -4.69 -26.37
CA PHE A 32 -0.66 -3.28 -26.02
C PHE A 32 -1.23 -2.46 -27.18
N GLY A 33 -0.74 -2.69 -28.41
CA GLY A 33 -1.29 -2.09 -29.62
C GLY A 33 -2.75 -2.50 -29.87
N ALA A 34 -3.08 -3.77 -29.67
CA ALA A 34 -4.45 -4.28 -29.76
C ALA A 34 -5.36 -3.67 -28.67
N ALA A 35 -4.85 -3.51 -27.44
CA ALA A 35 -5.58 -2.86 -26.35
C ALA A 35 -5.87 -1.39 -26.64
N ILE A 36 -4.89 -0.65 -27.17
CA ILE A 36 -5.07 0.75 -27.62
C ILE A 36 -6.07 0.82 -28.78
N LEU A 37 -5.94 -0.07 -29.77
CA LEU A 37 -6.86 -0.15 -30.90
C LEU A 37 -8.30 -0.40 -30.43
N LEU A 38 -8.50 -1.35 -29.52
CA LEU A 38 -9.81 -1.64 -28.90
C LEU A 38 -10.34 -0.46 -28.07
N ALA A 39 -9.47 0.26 -27.36
CA ALA A 39 -9.86 1.43 -26.59
C ALA A 39 -10.32 2.59 -27.48
N VAL A 40 -9.67 2.80 -28.64
CA VAL A 40 -10.04 3.82 -29.63
C VAL A 40 -11.28 3.41 -30.44
N LEU A 41 -11.44 2.12 -30.74
CA LEU A 41 -12.62 1.58 -31.43
C LEU A 41 -13.84 1.44 -30.52
N LYS A 42 -13.71 1.62 -29.21
CA LYS A 42 -14.79 1.56 -28.21
C LYS A 42 -16.09 2.29 -28.61
N PRO A 43 -16.09 3.46 -29.27
CA PRO A 43 -17.32 4.15 -29.69
C PRO A 43 -18.10 3.43 -30.80
N TRP A 44 -17.47 2.49 -31.52
CA TRP A 44 -18.05 1.73 -32.63
C TRP A 44 -18.39 0.28 -32.24
N ILE A 45 -18.09 -0.14 -31.01
CA ILE A 45 -18.41 -1.48 -30.51
C ILE A 45 -19.89 -1.52 -30.11
N PRO A 46 -20.66 -2.56 -30.51
CA PRO A 46 -22.04 -2.74 -30.08
C PRO A 46 -22.15 -2.67 -28.56
N SER A 47 -23.18 -1.98 -28.05
CA SER A 47 -23.41 -1.77 -26.61
C SER A 47 -23.42 -3.07 -25.79
N ALA A 48 -23.74 -4.21 -26.42
CA ALA A 48 -23.70 -5.55 -25.84
C ALA A 48 -22.30 -6.12 -25.53
N LEU A 49 -21.23 -5.61 -26.15
CA LEU A 49 -19.84 -5.95 -25.81
C LEU A 49 -19.22 -4.96 -24.82
N VAL A 50 -19.74 -3.72 -24.78
CA VAL A 50 -19.29 -2.67 -23.86
C VAL A 50 -19.97 -2.79 -22.49
N ARG A 51 -21.20 -3.30 -22.45
CA ARG A 51 -21.94 -3.64 -21.23
C ARG A 51 -22.45 -5.07 -21.38
N LEU A 52 -22.10 -5.93 -20.43
CA LEU A 52 -22.73 -7.25 -20.33
C LEU A 52 -24.24 -7.01 -20.15
N PRO A 53 -25.11 -7.63 -20.96
CA PRO A 53 -26.55 -7.37 -20.89
C PRO A 53 -27.06 -7.64 -19.48
N ASP A 54 -27.93 -6.75 -18.97
CA ASP A 54 -28.33 -6.72 -17.55
C ASP A 54 -28.93 -8.05 -17.05
N GLY A 55 -29.51 -8.86 -17.95
CA GLY A 55 -30.04 -10.19 -17.63
C GLY A 55 -28.99 -11.31 -17.50
N ALA A 56 -27.74 -11.08 -17.90
CA ALA A 56 -26.62 -12.01 -17.72
C ALA A 56 -25.76 -11.67 -16.49
N ILE A 57 -26.04 -10.55 -15.83
CA ILE A 57 -25.40 -10.17 -14.57
C ILE A 57 -26.16 -10.89 -13.46
N LEU A 58 -25.54 -11.93 -12.88
CA LEU A 58 -26.02 -12.54 -11.65
C LEU A 58 -26.18 -11.45 -10.57
N PRO A 59 -27.24 -11.47 -9.74
CA PRO A 59 -27.54 -10.46 -8.71
C PRO A 59 -26.59 -10.57 -7.51
N TRP A 60 -25.28 -10.62 -7.77
CA TRP A 60 -24.22 -10.65 -6.76
C TRP A 60 -24.27 -9.42 -5.86
N ALA A 61 -24.69 -8.28 -6.38
CA ALA A 61 -24.87 -7.06 -5.59
C ALA A 61 -25.85 -7.32 -4.43
N ASP A 62 -27.04 -7.85 -4.72
CA ASP A 62 -28.06 -8.10 -3.69
C ASP A 62 -27.59 -9.13 -2.65
N TRP A 63 -26.90 -10.18 -3.09
CA TRP A 63 -26.36 -11.21 -2.19
C TRP A 63 -25.22 -10.69 -1.31
N LEU A 64 -24.30 -9.90 -1.87
CA LEU A 64 -23.18 -9.30 -1.13
C LEU A 64 -23.66 -8.19 -0.20
N ASP A 65 -24.60 -7.36 -0.63
CA ASP A 65 -25.20 -6.31 0.19
C ASP A 65 -25.98 -6.92 1.35
N ALA A 66 -26.75 -7.99 1.11
CA ALA A 66 -27.42 -8.73 2.18
C ALA A 66 -26.42 -9.37 3.16
N GLY A 67 -25.37 -10.02 2.65
CA GLY A 67 -24.33 -10.63 3.47
C GLY A 67 -23.52 -9.61 4.29
N PHE A 68 -23.18 -8.47 3.70
CA PHE A 68 -22.43 -7.40 4.36
C PHE A 68 -23.31 -6.60 5.34
N SER A 69 -24.59 -6.40 5.02
CA SER A 69 -25.56 -5.84 5.96
C SER A 69 -25.72 -6.75 7.17
N TRP A 70 -25.87 -8.06 6.96
CA TRP A 70 -25.95 -9.04 8.04
C TRP A 70 -24.68 -9.03 8.91
N LEU A 71 -23.50 -9.03 8.30
CA LEU A 71 -22.24 -9.00 9.03
C LEU A 71 -22.04 -7.70 9.83
N GLN A 72 -22.41 -6.55 9.27
CA GLN A 72 -22.22 -5.27 9.97
C GLN A 72 -23.28 -5.02 11.04
N ASN A 73 -24.56 -5.26 10.70
CA ASN A 73 -25.71 -4.84 11.50
C ASN A 73 -26.19 -5.95 12.45
N ASP A 74 -26.28 -7.20 11.97
CA ASP A 74 -26.81 -8.31 12.77
C ASP A 74 -25.74 -8.96 13.66
N ILE A 75 -24.53 -9.19 13.14
CA ILE A 75 -23.37 -9.57 13.98
C ILE A 75 -22.88 -8.38 14.82
N GLY A 76 -23.15 -7.14 14.37
CA GLY A 76 -22.77 -5.93 15.08
C GLY A 76 -21.29 -5.56 14.93
N LEU A 77 -20.63 -5.98 13.85
CA LEU A 77 -19.23 -5.64 13.56
C LEU A 77 -19.00 -4.11 13.49
N ILE A 78 -20.05 -3.36 13.13
CA ILE A 78 -20.05 -1.90 13.14
C ILE A 78 -19.78 -1.34 14.55
N HIS A 79 -20.33 -1.97 15.59
CA HIS A 79 -20.11 -1.54 16.97
C HIS A 79 -18.70 -1.85 17.44
N VAL A 80 -18.16 -3.01 17.06
CA VAL A 80 -16.78 -3.40 17.40
C VAL A 80 -15.79 -2.42 16.79
N THR A 81 -15.86 -2.20 15.47
CA THR A 81 -14.94 -1.30 14.76
C THR A 81 -15.06 0.14 15.25
N ARG A 82 -16.29 0.61 15.55
CA ARG A 82 -16.52 1.95 16.09
C ARG A 82 -16.02 2.11 17.52
N THR A 83 -16.13 1.06 18.35
CA THR A 83 -15.59 1.06 19.71
C THR A 83 -14.06 1.07 19.70
N VAL A 84 -13.44 0.23 18.85
CA VAL A 84 -11.98 0.22 18.67
C VAL A 84 -11.48 1.56 18.13
N SER A 85 -12.18 2.14 17.15
CA SER A 85 -11.84 3.45 16.60
C SER A 85 -12.03 4.56 17.63
N GLY A 86 -13.06 4.49 18.47
CA GLY A 86 -13.28 5.43 19.57
C GLY A 86 -12.17 5.36 20.61
N TRP A 87 -11.75 4.15 21.00
CA TRP A 87 -10.64 3.93 21.91
C TRP A 87 -9.30 4.44 21.35
N LEU A 88 -9.02 4.14 20.08
CA LEU A 88 -7.82 4.63 19.40
C LEU A 88 -7.86 6.15 19.24
N GLY A 89 -9.04 6.70 18.95
CA GLY A 89 -9.28 8.14 18.89
C GLY A 89 -8.96 8.80 20.23
N PHE A 90 -9.40 8.21 21.35
CA PHE A 90 -9.05 8.70 22.68
C PHE A 90 -7.54 8.74 22.93
N LEU A 91 -6.81 7.66 22.59
CA LEU A 91 -5.35 7.62 22.73
C LEU A 91 -4.65 8.64 21.82
N THR A 92 -5.14 8.79 20.59
CA THR A 92 -4.57 9.71 19.60
C THR A 92 -4.86 11.16 19.96
N ASP A 93 -6.05 11.47 20.48
CA ASP A 93 -6.41 12.80 20.98
C ASP A 93 -5.58 13.15 22.22
N ALA A 94 -5.37 12.21 23.14
CA ALA A 94 -4.47 12.41 24.27
C ALA A 94 -3.03 12.69 23.80
N ALA A 95 -2.50 11.90 22.87
CA ALA A 95 -1.18 12.11 22.29
C ALA A 95 -1.10 13.46 21.54
N ALA A 96 -2.13 13.84 20.79
CA ALA A 96 -2.18 15.09 20.05
C ALA A 96 -2.24 16.31 20.98
N ASN A 97 -2.93 16.21 22.12
CA ASN A 97 -2.92 17.30 23.12
C ASN A 97 -1.56 17.43 23.78
N VAL A 98 -0.91 16.31 24.12
CA VAL A 98 0.43 16.31 24.71
C VAL A 98 1.48 16.85 23.73
N LEU A 99 1.42 16.46 22.46
CA LEU A 99 2.43 16.83 21.46
C LEU A 99 2.19 18.21 20.82
N TYR A 100 0.94 18.60 20.60
CA TYR A 100 0.57 19.80 19.82
C TYR A 100 -0.30 20.80 20.59
N GLY A 101 -0.68 20.53 21.83
CA GLY A 101 -1.47 21.47 22.65
C GLY A 101 -2.86 21.77 22.08
N LYS A 102 -3.56 20.76 21.53
CA LYS A 102 -4.94 20.95 21.04
C LYS A 102 -5.94 21.11 22.20
N ALA A 103 -7.02 21.84 21.94
CA ALA A 103 -8.07 22.16 22.93
C ALA A 103 -9.09 21.02 23.17
N ARG A 104 -8.66 19.76 23.20
CA ARG A 104 -9.50 18.63 23.61
C ARG A 104 -8.91 18.02 24.90
N TRP A 105 -9.68 17.22 25.63
CA TRP A 105 -9.29 16.71 26.95
C TRP A 105 -8.03 15.81 26.86
N PRO A 106 -7.01 15.89 27.75
CA PRO A 106 -6.80 16.84 28.84
C PRO A 106 -6.13 18.12 28.30
N ARG A 107 -6.72 19.27 28.62
CA ARG A 107 -6.31 20.61 28.16
C ARG A 107 -4.95 21.00 28.76
N MET A 108 -3.89 20.43 28.20
CA MET A 108 -2.51 20.64 28.60
C MET A 108 -1.80 21.53 27.58
N GLU A 109 -0.79 22.25 28.05
CA GLU A 109 0.12 22.96 27.15
C GLU A 109 0.94 21.95 26.35
N ALA A 110 1.27 22.29 25.10
CA ALA A 110 2.09 21.43 24.25
C ALA A 110 3.44 21.16 24.92
N LEU A 111 3.83 19.90 25.04
CA LEU A 111 5.17 19.58 25.51
C LEU A 111 6.20 20.18 24.57
N PRO A 112 7.30 20.76 25.10
CA PRO A 112 8.41 21.16 24.27
C PRO A 112 8.95 19.93 23.54
N TRP A 113 9.06 20.03 22.21
CA TRP A 113 9.54 18.94 21.38
C TRP A 113 10.94 18.43 21.79
N SER A 114 11.75 19.32 22.37
CA SER A 114 13.04 18.97 22.99
C SER A 114 12.94 17.86 24.05
N VAL A 115 11.85 17.81 24.81
CA VAL A 115 11.63 16.76 25.82
C VAL A 115 11.41 15.41 25.15
N VAL A 116 10.62 15.36 24.07
CA VAL A 116 10.37 14.14 23.29
C VAL A 116 11.66 13.63 22.66
N ALA A 117 12.43 14.53 22.05
CA ALA A 117 13.73 14.22 21.48
C ALA A 117 14.71 13.68 22.54
N ALA A 118 14.78 14.31 23.71
CA ALA A 118 15.63 13.84 24.81
C ALA A 118 15.21 12.45 25.32
N CYS A 119 13.91 12.20 25.53
CA CYS A 119 13.41 10.89 25.93
C CYS A 119 13.75 9.80 24.90
N SER A 120 13.56 10.09 23.61
CA SER A 120 13.91 9.15 22.53
C SER A 120 15.42 8.86 22.46
N ALA A 121 16.26 9.87 22.70
CA ALA A 121 17.72 9.71 22.76
C ALA A 121 18.15 8.84 23.94
N VAL A 122 17.55 9.04 25.12
CA VAL A 122 17.81 8.23 26.33
C VAL A 122 17.38 6.78 26.11
N LEU A 123 16.20 6.55 25.51
CA LEU A 123 15.76 5.20 25.14
C LEU A 123 16.70 4.55 24.12
N GLY A 124 17.10 5.27 23.07
CA GLY A 124 18.06 4.78 22.10
C GLY A 124 19.43 4.45 22.73
N TYR A 125 19.88 5.27 23.68
CA TYR A 125 21.10 5.02 24.44
C TYR A 125 21.01 3.74 25.28
N TRP A 126 19.86 3.52 25.92
CA TRP A 126 19.64 2.34 26.76
C TRP A 126 19.57 1.04 25.95
N LEU A 127 18.95 1.04 24.75
CA LEU A 127 18.82 -0.16 23.92
C LEU A 127 20.10 -0.55 23.16
N GLY A 128 20.95 0.41 22.77
CA GLY A 128 22.11 0.08 21.94
C GLY A 128 23.21 1.13 21.91
N GLY A 129 23.31 1.92 22.98
CA GLY A 129 24.38 2.88 23.20
C GLY A 129 24.27 4.13 22.33
N TRP A 130 25.37 4.86 22.25
CA TRP A 130 25.42 6.22 21.68
C TRP A 130 25.00 6.30 20.20
N ARG A 131 25.23 5.25 19.40
CA ARG A 131 24.85 5.22 17.98
C ARG A 131 23.33 5.24 17.81
N LEU A 132 22.63 4.43 18.60
CA LEU A 132 21.17 4.39 18.60
C LEU A 132 20.57 5.63 19.29
N ALA A 133 21.25 6.21 20.28
CA ALA A 133 20.86 7.48 20.88
C ALA A 133 20.85 8.63 19.85
N LEU A 134 21.90 8.74 19.03
CA LEU A 134 21.99 9.76 18.00
C LEU A 134 20.98 9.53 16.87
N LEU A 135 20.74 8.28 16.47
CA LEU A 135 19.74 7.97 15.45
C LEU A 135 18.33 8.25 15.96
N ALA A 136 17.97 7.77 17.15
CA ALA A 136 16.65 8.01 17.73
C ALA A 136 16.46 9.50 18.03
N GLY A 137 17.32 10.07 18.88
CA GLY A 137 17.25 11.48 19.26
C GLY A 137 17.37 12.43 18.07
N GLY A 138 18.32 12.20 17.17
CA GLY A 138 18.54 13.03 15.99
C GLY A 138 17.35 13.04 15.03
N THR A 139 16.67 11.90 14.85
CA THR A 139 15.46 11.83 14.02
C THR A 139 14.33 12.68 14.60
N PHE A 140 14.17 12.69 15.93
CA PHE A 140 13.18 13.55 16.59
C PHE A 140 13.61 15.02 16.55
N VAL A 141 14.87 15.38 16.79
CA VAL A 141 15.33 16.78 16.66
C VAL A 141 15.10 17.33 15.24
N TRP A 142 15.27 16.51 14.20
CA TRP A 142 15.04 16.93 12.82
C TRP A 142 13.56 17.17 12.48
N THR A 143 12.63 16.50 13.17
CA THR A 143 11.18 16.64 12.95
C THR A 143 10.54 17.74 13.82
N ALA A 144 11.35 18.43 14.63
CA ALA A 144 11.00 19.62 15.41
C ALA A 144 10.68 20.82 14.50
#